data_AF-A0A357B0V3-F1
#
_entry.id   AF-A0A357B0V3-F1
#
_cell.length_a   1.000
_cell.length_b   1.000
_cell.length_c   1.000
_cell.angle_alpha   90.00
_cell.angle_beta   90.00
_cell.angle_gamma   90.00
#
_symmetry.space_group_name_H-M   'P 1'
#
loop_
_entity.id
_entity.type
_entity.pdbx_description
1 polymer ?
#
loop_
_entity_poly.entity_id
_entity_poly.type
_entity_poly.pdbx_seq_one_letter_code
_entity_poly.pdbx_strand_id
1 'polypeptide(L)'
;MTEEKIKNRGWVKNAAIVFLSVMLVLTFFSNTIMNRSLPEVSAQYAQSGAITTRIRGTGTIEATETYEVKSEDSRKVKSVAVKVGQQVAAGDLLFVLADGDSDELEAAKSALEELQYSYQVALINAGETDGNGENPAIKRVREKLEAAIAERDNNAVTDNDVSVAKTVLATATAAYNNAVDKLEAAGGAGSGGGGDYSAVQAALNTRNEAETALNATKIKYLEPYKALEEDATAQAQGTSYNAKDYMQFLAGEYEDSTEEYEASDGKKFKKSDMSAAYTAISDAQSTFDNAASAYSSALNHYYDSLSPDNSSLKKKVTEAKAVMDAAQDTYDDLTAKKTIYETAKDSVVTYQDELQSAIKTLKLDNLGLQKMQRQISQAAEKVNELSGGAGGSIYSQVDGVVKSIGVTAGNTTDPSAPMATIEVPDRGYSVSLTV
;
A
#
# COMPACT_ATOMS: atom_id res chain seq x y z
N MET A 1 54.85 111.01 106.82
CA MET A 1 53.90 109.88 106.85
C MET A 1 53.13 109.90 105.53
N THR A 2 52.80 108.70 105.01
CA THR A 2 51.69 108.43 104.07
C THR A 2 51.78 109.09 102.68
N GLU A 3 51.45 108.47 101.55
CA GLU A 3 50.98 107.12 101.22
C GLU A 3 51.08 107.01 99.69
N GLU A 4 51.53 105.87 99.21
CA GLU A 4 51.60 105.49 97.79
C GLU A 4 50.21 105.05 97.32
N LYS A 5 49.77 105.44 96.11
CA LYS A 5 48.66 104.74 95.43
C LYS A 5 48.95 104.54 93.95
N ILE A 6 49.31 103.30 93.64
CA ILE A 6 49.87 102.81 92.39
C ILE A 6 48.79 102.70 91.30
N LYS A 7 49.19 103.10 90.08
CA LYS A 7 48.42 103.18 88.83
C LYS A 7 48.33 101.80 88.15
N ASN A 8 47.14 101.19 88.12
CA ASN A 8 46.90 99.90 87.49
C ASN A 8 46.76 100.00 85.95
N ARG A 9 47.82 99.66 85.21
CA ARG A 9 47.85 99.54 83.73
C ARG A 9 47.54 98.13 83.20
N GLY A 10 46.82 97.31 83.97
CA GLY A 10 46.55 95.90 83.65
C GLY A 10 45.76 95.68 82.36
N TRP A 11 44.79 96.55 82.05
CA TRP A 11 43.92 96.40 80.87
C TRP A 11 44.68 96.46 79.54
N VAL A 12 45.67 97.35 79.42
CA VAL A 12 46.46 97.50 78.19
C VAL A 12 47.33 96.28 77.93
N LYS A 13 47.88 95.66 78.99
CA LYS A 13 48.64 94.40 78.85
C LYS A 13 47.75 93.25 78.37
N ASN A 14 46.55 93.11 78.92
CA ASN A 14 45.62 92.07 78.50
C ASN A 14 45.14 92.28 77.05
N ALA A 15 44.85 93.52 76.64
CA ALA A 15 44.45 93.82 75.26
C ALA A 15 45.58 93.52 74.25
N ALA A 16 46.83 93.86 74.58
CA ALA A 16 47.99 93.56 73.72
C ALA A 16 48.25 92.05 73.62
N ILE A 17 48.12 91.30 74.73
CA ILE A 17 48.26 89.84 74.74
C ILE A 17 47.18 89.17 73.88
N VAL A 18 45.92 89.61 73.97
CA VAL A 18 44.83 89.06 73.14
C VAL A 18 45.05 89.38 71.67
N PHE A 19 45.41 90.61 71.32
CA PHE A 19 45.67 90.99 69.93
C PHE A 19 46.82 90.18 69.31
N LEU A 20 47.93 90.02 70.03
CA LEU A 20 49.08 89.25 69.56
C LEU A 20 48.78 87.75 69.46
N SER A 21 47.95 87.21 70.37
CA SER A 21 47.49 85.83 70.32
C SER A 21 46.58 85.57 69.10
N VAL A 22 45.64 86.47 68.80
CA VAL A 22 44.76 86.35 67.63
C VAL A 22 45.53 86.49 66.33
N MET A 23 46.49 87.41 66.26
CA MET A 23 47.34 87.57 65.08
C MET A 23 48.21 86.32 64.84
N LEU A 24 48.80 85.75 65.90
CA LEU A 24 49.60 84.51 65.79
C LEU A 24 48.75 83.33 65.29
N VAL A 25 47.53 83.19 65.81
CA VAL A 25 46.57 82.17 65.36
C VAL A 25 46.25 82.38 63.87
N LEU A 26 45.86 83.59 63.46
CA LEU A 26 45.53 83.88 62.05
C LEU A 26 46.73 83.74 61.11
N THR A 27 47.95 84.09 61.54
CA THR A 27 49.17 83.90 60.74
C THR A 27 49.49 82.41 60.54
N PHE A 28 49.34 81.57 61.57
CA PHE A 28 49.53 80.12 61.43
C PHE A 28 48.42 79.45 60.60
N PHE A 29 47.17 79.93 60.69
CA PHE A 29 46.06 79.38 59.93
C PHE A 29 46.00 79.86 58.47
N SER A 30 46.63 80.99 58.11
CA SER A 30 46.64 81.48 56.72
C SER A 30 47.36 80.52 55.76
N ASN A 31 48.50 79.96 56.16
CA ASN A 31 49.24 79.00 55.31
C ASN A 31 48.61 77.60 55.30
N THR A 32 47.95 77.21 56.40
CA THR A 32 47.26 75.92 56.52
C THR A 32 46.05 75.82 55.58
N ILE A 33 45.32 76.91 55.36
CA ILE A 33 44.15 76.91 54.46
C ILE A 33 44.58 76.85 52.98
N MET A 34 45.68 77.51 52.60
CA MET A 34 46.17 77.53 51.21
C MET A 34 46.61 76.12 50.74
N ASN A 35 47.20 75.30 51.62
CA ASN A 35 47.67 73.97 51.25
C ASN A 35 46.56 72.90 51.19
N ARG A 36 45.34 73.20 51.64
CA ARG A 36 44.20 72.27 51.56
C ARG A 36 43.57 72.24 50.15
N SER A 37 43.80 73.26 49.34
CA SER A 37 43.21 73.37 47.99
C SER A 37 44.11 72.83 46.87
N LEU A 38 45.23 72.18 47.19
CA LEU A 38 46.01 71.49 46.17
C LEU A 38 45.39 70.11 45.89
N PRO A 39 44.91 69.83 44.67
CA PRO A 39 44.39 68.53 44.33
C PRO A 39 45.53 67.51 44.34
N GLU A 40 45.36 66.47 45.17
CA GLU A 40 46.28 65.36 45.27
C GLU A 40 46.07 64.44 44.06
N VAL A 41 47.08 64.30 43.21
CA VAL A 41 47.04 63.36 42.08
C VAL A 41 47.88 62.14 42.41
N SER A 42 47.24 60.98 42.49
CA SER A 42 47.93 59.69 42.62
C SER A 42 48.47 59.31 41.25
N ALA A 43 49.80 59.27 41.08
CA ALA A 43 50.42 58.69 39.90
C ALA A 43 50.73 57.21 40.17
N GLN A 44 50.14 56.32 39.39
CA GLN A 44 50.43 54.89 39.44
C GLN A 44 51.68 54.61 38.59
N TYR A 45 52.72 54.01 39.18
CA TYR A 45 53.91 53.62 38.44
C TYR A 45 53.59 52.45 37.49
N ALA A 46 53.99 52.55 36.23
CA ALA A 46 53.81 51.48 35.25
C ALA A 46 54.64 50.24 35.66
N GLN A 47 53.98 49.11 35.87
CA GLN A 47 54.62 47.82 36.10
C GLN A 47 54.63 47.02 34.79
N SER A 48 55.76 46.38 34.48
CA SER A 48 55.88 45.51 33.30
C SER A 48 55.09 44.23 33.51
N GLY A 49 54.05 44.00 32.70
CA GLY A 49 53.30 42.76 32.63
C GLY A 49 53.18 42.28 31.19
N ALA A 50 53.14 40.97 30.96
CA ALA A 50 52.99 40.42 29.62
C ALA A 50 51.58 40.71 29.07
N ILE A 51 51.50 41.40 27.94
CA ILE A 51 50.23 41.63 27.23
C ILE A 51 49.90 40.35 26.45
N THR A 52 49.00 39.53 26.99
CA THR A 52 48.48 38.38 26.24
C THR A 52 47.43 38.85 25.25
N THR A 53 47.77 38.92 23.96
CA THR A 53 46.79 39.16 22.89
C THR A 53 45.93 37.90 22.72
N ARG A 54 44.69 37.92 23.20
CA ARG A 54 43.74 36.83 22.98
C ARG A 54 42.97 37.08 21.69
N ILE A 55 43.34 36.39 20.62
CA ILE A 55 42.57 36.38 19.37
C ILE A 55 41.36 35.45 19.59
N ARG A 56 40.15 35.97 19.35
CA ARG A 56 38.89 35.20 19.43
C ARG A 56 38.38 34.99 18.00
N GLY A 57 38.67 33.82 17.43
CA GLY A 57 38.05 33.37 16.18
C GLY A 57 36.81 32.50 16.44
N THR A 58 35.90 32.46 15.48
CA THR A 58 34.77 31.52 15.45
C THR A 58 34.93 30.60 14.25
N GLY A 59 34.69 29.31 14.43
CA GLY A 59 34.75 28.34 13.33
C GLY A 59 33.56 27.39 13.34
N THR A 60 33.21 26.89 12.16
CA THR A 60 32.23 25.82 11.99
C THR A 60 32.96 24.49 11.81
N ILE A 61 32.41 23.43 12.41
CA ILE A 61 32.91 22.07 12.27
C ILE A 61 31.91 21.35 11.37
N GLU A 62 32.39 20.83 10.24
CA GLU A 62 31.58 20.06 9.29
C GLU A 62 32.30 18.74 8.98
N ALA A 63 31.56 17.63 8.94
CA ALA A 63 32.12 16.36 8.49
C ALA A 63 32.56 16.41 7.04
N THR A 64 33.67 15.74 6.77
CA THR A 64 34.35 15.81 5.48
C THR A 64 33.63 15.03 4.38
N GLU A 65 32.89 13.97 4.73
CA GLU A 65 32.24 13.08 3.76
C GLU A 65 30.83 12.69 4.23
N THR A 66 29.83 12.88 3.36
CA THR A 66 28.45 12.45 3.57
C THR A 66 28.10 11.33 2.60
N TYR A 67 27.48 10.27 3.10
CA TYR A 67 26.98 9.16 2.30
C TYR A 67 25.54 9.41 1.87
N GLU A 68 25.27 9.39 0.57
CA GLU A 68 23.93 9.54 0.00
C GLU A 68 23.26 8.18 -0.17
N VAL A 69 22.17 7.95 0.55
CA VAL A 69 21.33 6.76 0.38
C VAL A 69 20.34 7.05 -0.75
N LYS A 70 20.43 6.32 -1.87
CA LYS A 70 19.54 6.43 -3.03
C LYS A 70 18.71 5.16 -3.22
N SER A 71 17.56 5.29 -3.87
CA SER A 71 16.79 4.15 -4.37
C SER A 71 17.29 3.76 -5.75
N GLU A 72 17.25 2.47 -6.09
CA GLU A 72 17.55 2.00 -7.45
C GLU A 72 16.41 2.34 -8.42
N ASP A 73 15.15 2.27 -7.95
CA ASP A 73 13.94 2.57 -8.73
C ASP A 73 13.01 3.56 -8.01
N SER A 74 12.02 4.11 -8.74
CA SER A 74 10.96 4.96 -8.15
C SER A 74 9.90 4.08 -7.47
N ARG A 75 9.71 4.22 -6.14
CA ARG A 75 8.75 3.41 -5.36
C ARG A 75 8.16 4.20 -4.21
N LYS A 76 6.92 3.88 -3.83
CA LYS A 76 6.30 4.49 -2.63
C LYS A 76 7.01 4.04 -1.37
N VAL A 77 7.34 4.98 -0.48
CA VAL A 77 7.91 4.68 0.84
C VAL A 77 6.80 4.23 1.78
N LYS A 78 6.82 2.97 2.23
CA LYS A 78 5.87 2.40 3.19
C LYS A 78 6.11 2.95 4.60
N SER A 79 7.37 2.97 5.02
CA SER A 79 7.76 3.55 6.31
C SER A 79 9.21 4.00 6.32
N VAL A 80 9.49 5.02 7.13
CA VAL A 80 10.83 5.51 7.45
C VAL A 80 11.18 4.98 8.84
N ALA A 81 12.22 4.15 8.94
CA ALA A 81 12.60 3.48 10.19
C ALA A 81 13.57 4.30 11.06
N VAL A 82 14.12 5.39 10.53
CA VAL A 82 15.14 6.23 11.17
C VAL A 82 14.72 7.68 11.36
N LYS A 83 15.37 8.38 12.29
CA LYS A 83 15.16 9.80 12.58
C LYS A 83 16.42 10.62 12.30
N VAL A 84 16.25 11.89 11.96
CA VAL A 84 17.37 12.83 11.86
C VAL A 84 18.07 12.92 13.22
N GLY A 85 19.41 12.83 13.22
CA GLY A 85 20.25 12.78 14.41
C GLY A 85 20.39 11.40 15.06
N GLN A 86 19.75 10.36 14.52
CA GLN A 86 19.92 8.99 14.99
C GLN A 86 21.26 8.41 14.50
N GLN A 87 21.98 7.73 15.40
CA GLN A 87 23.14 6.93 15.04
C GLN A 87 22.69 5.61 14.43
N VAL A 88 23.24 5.27 13.27
CA VAL A 88 22.94 4.05 12.51
C VAL A 88 24.25 3.30 12.24
N ALA A 89 24.21 1.98 12.36
CA ALA A 89 25.30 1.10 11.98
C ALA A 89 25.11 0.59 10.54
N ALA A 90 26.20 0.14 9.91
CA ALA A 90 26.12 -0.58 8.65
C ALA A 90 25.23 -1.83 8.82
N GLY A 91 24.23 -1.97 7.96
CA GLY A 91 23.20 -3.01 8.04
C GLY A 91 21.91 -2.59 8.75
N ASP A 92 21.84 -1.39 9.34
CA ASP A 92 20.60 -0.92 9.98
C ASP A 92 19.53 -0.54 8.95
N LEU A 93 18.28 -0.92 9.22
CA LEU A 93 17.12 -0.62 8.38
C LEU A 93 16.84 0.88 8.37
N LEU A 94 16.83 1.49 7.18
CA LEU A 94 16.55 2.92 6.98
C LEU A 94 15.13 3.13 6.45
N PHE A 95 14.76 2.43 5.38
CA PHE A 95 13.49 2.60 4.69
C PHE A 95 12.86 1.26 4.32
N VAL A 96 11.54 1.19 4.42
CA VAL A 96 10.76 0.10 3.85
C VAL A 96 10.01 0.66 2.66
N LEU A 97 10.28 0.14 1.47
CA LEU A 97 9.53 0.46 0.27
C LEU A 97 8.23 -0.35 0.23
N ALA A 98 7.18 0.22 -0.34
CA ALA A 98 5.92 -0.48 -0.54
C ALA A 98 6.09 -1.58 -1.59
N ASP A 99 5.39 -2.70 -1.38
CA ASP A 99 5.22 -3.72 -2.41
C ASP A 99 4.35 -3.11 -3.51
N GLY A 100 4.88 -3.04 -4.73
CA GLY A 100 4.23 -2.41 -5.87
C GLY A 100 5.20 -2.15 -7.03
N ASP A 101 4.63 -1.95 -8.22
CA ASP A 101 5.38 -1.61 -9.42
C ASP A 101 5.98 -0.20 -9.32
N SER A 102 7.14 0.03 -9.94
CA SER A 102 7.69 1.38 -10.09
C SER A 102 6.95 2.15 -11.19
N ASP A 103 7.05 3.49 -11.19
CA ASP A 103 6.43 4.31 -12.24
C ASP A 103 6.99 3.92 -13.63
N GLU A 104 8.26 3.51 -13.70
CA GLU A 104 8.89 3.01 -14.93
C GLU A 104 8.33 1.64 -15.36
N LEU A 105 8.05 0.75 -14.42
CA LEU A 105 7.46 -0.55 -14.69
C LEU A 105 6.01 -0.40 -15.13
N GLU A 106 5.25 0.49 -14.49
CA GLU A 106 3.86 0.77 -14.87
C GLU A 106 3.78 1.38 -16.28
N ALA A 107 4.64 2.36 -16.59
CA ALA A 107 4.76 2.91 -17.94
C ALA A 107 5.18 1.85 -18.98
N ALA A 108 6.11 0.96 -18.63
CA ALA A 108 6.53 -0.13 -19.52
C ALA A 108 5.42 -1.17 -19.74
N LYS A 109 4.62 -1.48 -18.70
CA LYS A 109 3.45 -2.34 -18.80
C LYS A 109 2.38 -1.74 -19.71
N SER A 110 2.05 -0.45 -19.54
CA SER A 110 1.10 0.24 -20.43
C SER A 110 1.58 0.28 -21.89
N ALA A 111 2.86 0.53 -22.12
CA ALA A 111 3.43 0.51 -23.47
C ALA A 111 3.39 -0.89 -24.12
N LEU A 112 3.64 -1.94 -23.33
CA LEU A 112 3.50 -3.32 -23.78
C LEU A 112 2.04 -3.65 -24.15
N GLU A 113 1.09 -3.23 -23.31
CA GLU A 113 -0.33 -3.46 -23.52
C GLU A 113 -0.86 -2.75 -24.78
N GLU A 114 -0.43 -1.51 -25.02
CA GLU A 114 -0.76 -0.77 -26.25
C GLU A 114 -0.19 -1.44 -27.51
N LEU A 115 1.06 -1.93 -27.44
CA LEU A 115 1.67 -2.68 -28.53
C LEU A 115 0.91 -3.99 -28.80
N GLN A 116 0.53 -4.73 -27.75
CA GLN A 116 -0.27 -5.95 -27.86
C GLN A 116 -1.64 -5.69 -28.47
N TYR A 117 -2.32 -4.62 -28.06
CA TYR A 117 -3.60 -4.21 -28.63
C TYR A 117 -3.47 -3.84 -30.12
N SER A 118 -2.47 -3.03 -30.47
CA SER A 118 -2.22 -2.64 -31.87
C SER A 118 -1.91 -3.85 -32.76
N TYR A 119 -1.16 -4.82 -32.24
CA TYR A 119 -0.88 -6.09 -32.91
C TYR A 119 -2.15 -6.93 -33.07
N GLN A 120 -3.00 -7.00 -32.05
CA GLN A 120 -4.27 -7.71 -32.09
C GLN A 120 -5.20 -7.13 -33.16
N VAL A 121 -5.36 -5.80 -33.21
CA VAL A 121 -6.15 -5.11 -34.25
C VAL A 121 -5.58 -5.39 -35.64
N ALA A 122 -4.25 -5.29 -35.81
CA ALA A 122 -3.61 -5.58 -37.08
C ALA A 122 -3.79 -7.04 -37.50
N LEU A 123 -3.78 -7.98 -36.54
CA LEU A 123 -3.97 -9.41 -36.79
C LEU A 123 -5.40 -9.74 -37.22
N ILE A 124 -6.40 -9.12 -36.57
CA ILE A 124 -7.82 -9.21 -36.93
C ILE A 124 -8.03 -8.68 -38.36
N ASN A 125 -7.48 -7.51 -38.67
CA ASN A 125 -7.65 -6.84 -39.96
C ASN A 125 -6.85 -7.51 -41.10
N ALA A 126 -5.72 -8.15 -40.81
CA ALA A 126 -4.88 -8.80 -41.81
C ALA A 126 -5.57 -9.97 -42.54
N GLY A 127 -6.65 -10.51 -41.99
CA GLY A 127 -7.44 -11.55 -42.63
C GLY A 127 -8.49 -11.04 -43.63
N GLU A 128 -8.69 -9.71 -43.75
CA GLU A 128 -9.68 -9.14 -44.67
C GLU A 128 -9.17 -8.99 -46.12
N THR A 129 -7.86 -9.05 -46.35
CA THR A 129 -7.26 -8.77 -47.66
C THR A 129 -7.01 -10.03 -48.48
N ASP A 130 -8.03 -10.47 -49.21
CA ASP A 130 -7.87 -10.75 -50.64
C ASP A 130 -9.26 -10.74 -51.30
N GLY A 131 -9.41 -10.03 -52.42
CA GLY A 131 -10.69 -9.78 -53.10
C GLY A 131 -11.44 -11.02 -53.64
N ASN A 132 -11.11 -12.23 -53.15
CA ASN A 132 -11.69 -13.53 -53.50
C ASN A 132 -12.53 -14.17 -52.38
N GLY A 133 -12.83 -13.43 -51.30
CA GLY A 133 -13.61 -13.91 -50.17
C GLY A 133 -12.73 -14.44 -49.05
N GLU A 134 -13.13 -14.13 -47.82
CA GLU A 134 -12.43 -14.51 -46.60
C GLU A 134 -12.31 -16.03 -46.47
N ASN A 135 -11.11 -16.53 -46.13
CA ASN A 135 -10.92 -17.96 -45.89
C ASN A 135 -11.74 -18.38 -44.66
N PRO A 136 -12.67 -19.37 -44.77
CA PRO A 136 -13.53 -19.78 -43.66
C PRO A 136 -12.76 -20.28 -42.44
N ALA A 137 -11.53 -20.78 -42.61
CA ALA A 137 -10.66 -21.13 -41.48
C ALA A 137 -10.15 -19.89 -40.72
N ILE A 138 -9.74 -18.83 -41.43
CA ILE A 138 -9.34 -17.55 -40.80
C ILE A 138 -10.52 -16.94 -40.06
N LYS A 139 -11.70 -16.93 -40.71
CA LYS A 139 -12.92 -16.37 -40.13
C LYS A 139 -13.26 -17.04 -38.79
N ARG A 140 -13.27 -18.38 -38.74
CA ARG A 140 -13.54 -19.14 -37.51
C ARG A 140 -12.54 -18.82 -36.40
N VAL A 141 -11.24 -18.74 -36.70
CA VAL A 141 -10.22 -18.42 -35.69
C VAL A 141 -10.36 -16.97 -35.21
N ARG A 142 -10.75 -16.04 -36.08
CA ARG A 142 -11.06 -14.65 -35.70
C ARG A 142 -12.26 -14.57 -34.77
N GLU A 143 -13.36 -15.24 -35.11
CA GLU A 143 -14.57 -15.28 -34.25
C GLU A 143 -14.25 -15.85 -32.87
N LYS A 144 -13.40 -16.89 -32.79
CA LYS A 144 -12.89 -17.42 -31.51
C LYS A 144 -12.04 -16.41 -30.74
N LEU A 145 -11.13 -15.72 -31.43
CA LEU A 145 -10.31 -14.68 -30.82
C LEU A 145 -11.17 -13.54 -30.27
N GLU A 146 -12.15 -13.07 -31.05
CA GLU A 146 -13.10 -12.02 -30.62
C GLU A 146 -13.96 -12.48 -29.44
N ALA A 147 -14.45 -13.71 -29.44
CA ALA A 147 -15.20 -14.28 -28.32
C ALA A 147 -14.33 -14.38 -27.05
N ALA A 148 -13.07 -14.82 -27.17
CA ALA A 148 -12.14 -14.90 -26.04
C ALA A 148 -11.77 -13.51 -25.50
N ILE A 149 -11.63 -12.51 -26.37
CA ILE A 149 -11.43 -11.11 -25.96
C ILE A 149 -12.65 -10.61 -25.20
N ALA A 150 -13.86 -10.85 -25.71
CA ALA A 150 -15.10 -10.46 -25.04
C ALA A 150 -15.25 -11.16 -23.68
N GLU A 151 -14.91 -12.45 -23.58
CA GLU A 151 -14.95 -13.20 -22.32
C GLU A 151 -13.91 -12.68 -21.31
N ARG A 152 -12.70 -12.33 -21.76
CA ARG A 152 -11.70 -11.66 -20.94
C ARG A 152 -12.21 -10.31 -20.43
N ASP A 153 -12.69 -9.46 -21.32
CA ASP A 153 -13.08 -8.07 -21.00
C ASP A 153 -14.32 -8.02 -20.09
N ASN A 154 -15.29 -8.92 -20.30
CA ASN A 154 -16.48 -9.03 -19.45
C ASN A 154 -16.17 -9.53 -18.03
N ASN A 155 -15.04 -10.20 -17.83
CA ASN A 155 -14.60 -10.75 -16.54
C ASN A 155 -13.38 -10.03 -15.99
N ALA A 156 -13.08 -8.82 -16.45
CA ALA A 156 -11.93 -8.04 -16.01
C ALA A 156 -11.94 -7.84 -14.48
N VAL A 157 -11.00 -8.49 -13.79
CA VAL A 157 -10.81 -8.43 -12.34
C VAL A 157 -9.32 -8.34 -12.03
N THR A 158 -8.93 -7.36 -11.22
CA THR A 158 -7.54 -7.17 -10.81
C THR A 158 -7.21 -7.98 -9.56
N ASP A 159 -5.92 -8.23 -9.32
CA ASP A 159 -5.47 -8.87 -8.07
C ASP A 159 -5.83 -8.01 -6.84
N ASN A 160 -5.89 -6.68 -7.03
CA ASN A 160 -6.30 -5.75 -6.00
C ASN A 160 -7.78 -5.91 -5.63
N ASP A 161 -8.67 -6.14 -6.60
CA ASP A 161 -10.11 -6.34 -6.33
C ASP A 161 -10.34 -7.59 -5.46
N VAL A 162 -9.65 -8.70 -5.78
CA VAL A 162 -9.70 -9.93 -4.99
C VAL A 162 -9.10 -9.71 -3.60
N SER A 163 -7.97 -8.99 -3.49
CA SER A 163 -7.33 -8.66 -2.22
C SER A 163 -8.21 -7.78 -1.31
N VAL A 164 -8.88 -6.78 -1.89
CA VAL A 164 -9.83 -5.93 -1.18
C VAL A 164 -10.99 -6.77 -0.68
N ALA A 165 -11.60 -7.61 -1.52
CA ALA A 165 -12.71 -8.48 -1.12
C ALA A 165 -12.30 -9.46 -0.02
N LYS A 166 -11.09 -10.03 -0.08
CA LYS A 166 -10.52 -10.89 0.97
C LYS A 166 -10.39 -10.15 2.30
N THR A 167 -9.96 -8.89 2.26
CA THR A 167 -9.82 -8.03 3.44
C THR A 167 -11.20 -7.68 4.03
N VAL A 168 -12.18 -7.39 3.18
CA VAL A 168 -13.57 -7.14 3.59
C VAL A 168 -14.16 -8.38 4.25
N LEU A 169 -13.97 -9.57 3.66
CA LEU A 169 -14.38 -10.84 4.24
C LEU A 169 -13.76 -11.05 5.63
N ALA A 170 -12.44 -10.91 5.76
CA ALA A 170 -11.75 -11.04 7.05
C ALA A 170 -12.30 -10.07 8.12
N THR A 171 -12.61 -8.83 7.72
CA THR A 171 -13.19 -7.82 8.60
C THR A 171 -14.62 -8.19 9.01
N ALA A 172 -15.43 -8.66 8.07
CA ALA A 172 -16.81 -9.07 8.33
C ALA A 172 -16.87 -10.32 9.22
N THR A 173 -15.99 -11.29 9.02
CA THR A 173 -15.83 -12.47 9.89
C THR A 173 -15.45 -12.06 11.30
N ALA A 174 -14.51 -11.11 11.48
CA ALA A 174 -14.15 -10.60 12.80
C ALA A 174 -15.32 -9.89 13.50
N ALA A 175 -16.12 -9.11 12.75
CA ALA A 175 -17.31 -8.44 13.29
C ALA A 175 -18.40 -9.43 13.71
N TYR A 176 -18.62 -10.49 12.92
CA TYR A 176 -19.52 -11.58 13.24
C TYR A 176 -19.08 -12.33 14.50
N ASN A 177 -17.82 -12.76 14.57
CA ASN A 177 -17.28 -13.44 15.76
C ASN A 177 -17.43 -12.57 17.01
N ASN A 178 -17.14 -11.26 16.91
CA ASN A 178 -17.33 -10.34 18.03
C ASN A 178 -18.79 -10.20 18.47
N ALA A 179 -19.75 -10.25 17.53
CA ALA A 179 -21.17 -10.22 17.84
C ALA A 179 -21.61 -11.52 18.53
N VAL A 180 -21.11 -12.67 18.09
CA VAL A 180 -21.32 -13.98 18.72
C VAL A 180 -20.76 -13.98 20.13
N ASP A 181 -19.50 -13.56 20.34
CA ASP A 181 -18.87 -13.47 21.65
C ASP A 181 -19.69 -12.63 22.64
N LYS A 182 -20.24 -11.50 22.18
CA LYS A 182 -21.10 -10.62 22.99
C LYS A 182 -22.45 -11.27 23.35
N LEU A 183 -23.01 -12.04 22.42
CA LEU A 183 -24.25 -12.77 22.65
C LEU A 183 -24.04 -13.93 23.63
N GLU A 184 -22.92 -14.66 23.52
CA GLU A 184 -22.52 -15.72 24.45
C GLU A 184 -22.26 -15.16 25.85
N ALA A 185 -21.52 -14.06 25.96
CA ALA A 185 -21.28 -13.37 27.23
C ALA A 185 -22.59 -12.92 27.91
N ALA A 186 -23.61 -12.55 27.12
CA ALA A 186 -24.94 -12.19 27.62
C ALA A 186 -25.82 -13.40 27.98
N GLY A 187 -25.52 -14.60 27.44
CA GLY A 187 -26.19 -15.86 27.79
C GLY A 187 -25.54 -16.59 28.98
N GLY A 188 -24.28 -16.29 29.29
CA GLY A 188 -23.52 -16.94 30.37
C GLY A 188 -23.87 -16.51 31.79
N ALA A 189 -24.64 -15.42 31.98
CA ALA A 189 -24.86 -14.82 33.31
C ALA A 189 -26.22 -15.13 33.97
N GLY A 190 -27.15 -15.84 33.33
CA GLY A 190 -28.47 -16.06 33.92
C GLY A 190 -29.29 -17.19 33.32
N SER A 191 -29.35 -18.31 34.04
CA SER A 191 -30.44 -19.29 34.02
C SER A 191 -30.84 -19.92 32.67
N GLY A 192 -30.23 -21.08 32.38
CA GLY A 192 -30.90 -22.22 31.72
C GLY A 192 -31.47 -21.99 30.32
N GLY A 193 -30.62 -22.04 29.29
CA GLY A 193 -31.05 -22.06 27.89
C GLY A 193 -29.97 -21.56 26.94
N GLY A 194 -28.77 -22.12 26.99
CA GLY A 194 -27.77 -21.88 25.96
C GLY A 194 -28.17 -22.63 24.70
N GLY A 195 -28.68 -21.92 23.70
CA GLY A 195 -28.88 -22.48 22.36
C GLY A 195 -27.55 -22.92 21.75
N ASP A 196 -27.49 -24.16 21.27
CA ASP A 196 -26.27 -24.74 20.72
C ASP A 196 -25.93 -24.13 19.34
N TYR A 197 -25.00 -23.18 19.31
CA TYR A 197 -24.53 -22.53 18.08
C TYR A 197 -23.67 -23.43 17.20
N SER A 198 -23.15 -24.52 17.74
CA SER A 198 -22.29 -25.44 17.00
C SER A 198 -23.03 -26.08 15.81
N ALA A 199 -24.35 -26.27 15.92
CA ALA A 199 -25.20 -26.75 14.84
C ALA A 199 -25.33 -25.75 13.68
N VAL A 200 -25.37 -24.44 13.97
CA VAL A 200 -25.38 -23.39 12.94
C VAL A 200 -24.04 -23.33 12.22
N GLN A 201 -22.94 -23.39 12.98
CA GLN A 201 -21.60 -23.34 12.44
C GLN A 201 -21.30 -24.58 11.57
N ALA A 202 -21.75 -25.76 12.01
CA ALA A 202 -21.65 -26.99 11.22
C ALA A 202 -22.45 -26.87 9.91
N ALA A 203 -23.70 -26.40 9.96
CA ALA A 203 -24.53 -26.25 8.76
C ALA A 203 -23.98 -25.19 7.78
N LEU A 204 -23.36 -24.13 8.29
CA LEU A 204 -22.69 -23.13 7.46
C LEU A 204 -21.47 -23.71 6.73
N ASN A 205 -20.63 -24.47 7.44
CA ASN A 205 -19.46 -25.11 6.83
C ASN A 205 -19.91 -26.05 5.71
N THR A 206 -20.95 -26.86 5.95
CA THR A 206 -21.53 -27.74 4.93
C THR A 206 -22.06 -26.96 3.72
N ARG A 207 -22.72 -25.81 3.92
CA ARG A 207 -23.15 -24.94 2.81
C ARG A 207 -21.96 -24.46 1.99
N ASN A 208 -20.92 -23.94 2.64
CA ASN A 208 -19.76 -23.38 1.95
C ASN A 208 -18.95 -24.46 1.21
N GLU A 209 -18.85 -25.66 1.79
CA GLU A 209 -18.25 -26.82 1.14
C GLU A 209 -19.05 -27.23 -0.11
N ALA A 210 -20.39 -27.27 0.00
CA ALA A 210 -21.26 -27.58 -1.13
C ALA A 210 -21.19 -26.51 -2.24
N GLU A 211 -21.07 -25.23 -1.87
CA GLU A 211 -20.89 -24.10 -2.80
C GLU A 211 -19.55 -24.19 -3.54
N THR A 212 -18.47 -24.47 -2.81
CA THR A 212 -17.14 -24.69 -3.39
C THR A 212 -17.16 -25.87 -4.36
N ALA A 213 -17.82 -26.97 -3.98
CA ALA A 213 -17.96 -28.15 -4.83
C ALA A 213 -18.80 -27.87 -6.09
N LEU A 214 -19.89 -27.09 -5.97
CA LEU A 214 -20.70 -26.64 -7.09
C LEU A 214 -19.89 -25.81 -8.08
N ASN A 215 -19.14 -24.83 -7.58
CA ASN A 215 -18.31 -23.98 -8.42
C ASN A 215 -17.19 -24.77 -9.12
N ALA A 216 -16.50 -25.65 -8.38
CA ALA A 216 -15.51 -26.55 -8.97
C ALA A 216 -16.10 -27.46 -10.05
N THR A 217 -17.32 -27.97 -9.83
CA THR A 217 -18.04 -28.82 -10.80
C THR A 217 -18.43 -28.03 -12.05
N LYS A 218 -18.97 -26.81 -11.89
CA LYS A 218 -19.30 -25.91 -13.00
C LYS A 218 -18.06 -25.60 -13.84
N ILE A 219 -16.91 -25.34 -13.21
CA ILE A 219 -15.65 -25.09 -13.92
C ILE A 219 -15.20 -26.33 -14.68
N LYS A 220 -15.15 -27.49 -14.00
CA LYS A 220 -14.69 -28.75 -14.60
C LYS A 220 -15.50 -29.16 -15.83
N TYR A 221 -16.81 -28.90 -15.81
CA TYR A 221 -17.75 -29.35 -16.83
C TYR A 221 -18.26 -28.20 -17.73
N LEU A 222 -17.61 -27.03 -17.70
CA LEU A 222 -18.06 -25.83 -18.42
C LEU A 222 -18.25 -26.06 -19.92
N GLU A 223 -17.20 -26.56 -20.59
CA GLU A 223 -17.18 -26.81 -22.03
C GLU A 223 -18.24 -27.82 -22.49
N PRO A 224 -18.33 -29.04 -21.93
CA PRO A 224 -19.38 -29.99 -22.32
C PRO A 224 -20.80 -29.51 -21.95
N TYR A 225 -20.96 -28.72 -20.88
CA TYR A 225 -22.25 -28.14 -20.52
C TYR A 225 -22.69 -27.05 -21.51
N LYS A 226 -21.77 -26.16 -21.91
CA LYS A 226 -22.02 -25.15 -22.97
C LYS A 226 -22.37 -25.81 -24.30
N ALA A 227 -21.69 -26.89 -24.67
CA ALA A 227 -22.03 -27.66 -25.86
C ALA A 227 -23.46 -28.22 -25.81
N LEU A 228 -23.91 -28.71 -24.63
CA LEU A 228 -25.29 -29.18 -24.46
C LEU A 228 -26.30 -28.05 -24.56
N GLU A 229 -25.99 -26.88 -24.02
CA GLU A 229 -26.84 -25.69 -24.11
C GLU A 229 -26.96 -25.21 -25.57
N GLU A 230 -25.86 -25.25 -26.33
CA GLU A 230 -25.85 -24.93 -27.76
C GLU A 230 -26.76 -25.86 -28.55
N ASP A 231 -26.61 -27.18 -28.35
CA ASP A 231 -27.43 -28.19 -29.02
C ASP A 231 -28.90 -28.09 -28.61
N ALA A 232 -29.18 -27.90 -27.31
CA ALA A 232 -30.52 -27.66 -26.80
C ALA A 232 -31.14 -26.41 -27.41
N THR A 233 -30.38 -25.34 -27.60
CA THR A 233 -30.86 -24.11 -28.22
C THR A 233 -31.18 -24.32 -29.70
N ALA A 234 -30.30 -25.01 -30.44
CA ALA A 234 -30.51 -25.32 -31.85
C ALA A 234 -31.73 -26.21 -32.06
N GLN A 235 -31.93 -27.23 -31.20
CA GLN A 235 -33.04 -28.18 -31.32
C GLN A 235 -34.36 -27.63 -30.74
N ALA A 236 -34.31 -26.72 -29.76
CA ALA A 236 -35.50 -26.08 -29.23
C ALA A 236 -36.10 -25.05 -30.21
N GLN A 237 -35.35 -24.58 -31.22
CA GLN A 237 -35.86 -23.65 -32.25
C GLN A 237 -37.06 -24.28 -32.99
N GLY A 238 -38.24 -23.67 -32.81
CA GLY A 238 -39.50 -24.15 -33.40
C GLY A 238 -40.35 -25.03 -32.47
N THR A 239 -39.91 -25.25 -31.23
CA THR A 239 -40.68 -25.95 -30.18
C THR A 239 -41.30 -24.96 -29.18
N SER A 240 -42.16 -25.45 -28.27
CA SER A 240 -42.76 -24.65 -27.19
C SER A 240 -41.91 -24.58 -25.92
N TYR A 241 -40.78 -25.28 -25.87
CA TYR A 241 -39.92 -25.36 -24.67
C TYR A 241 -38.84 -24.28 -24.70
N ASN A 242 -38.48 -23.73 -23.54
CA ASN A 242 -37.27 -22.92 -23.43
C ASN A 242 -36.03 -23.83 -23.44
N ALA A 243 -34.89 -23.31 -23.87
CA ALA A 243 -33.66 -24.08 -24.02
C ALA A 243 -33.25 -24.78 -22.71
N LYS A 244 -33.47 -24.14 -21.55
CA LYS A 244 -33.11 -24.67 -20.23
C LYS A 244 -33.91 -25.91 -19.84
N ASP A 245 -35.21 -25.94 -20.11
CA ASP A 245 -36.07 -27.10 -19.89
C ASP A 245 -35.74 -28.22 -20.90
N TYR A 246 -35.31 -27.85 -22.11
CA TYR A 246 -34.94 -28.81 -23.15
C TYR A 246 -33.58 -29.48 -22.90
N MET A 247 -32.65 -28.81 -22.21
CA MET A 247 -31.37 -29.39 -21.80
C MET A 247 -31.53 -30.63 -20.94
N GLN A 248 -32.52 -30.64 -20.03
CA GLN A 248 -32.80 -31.82 -19.20
C GLN A 248 -33.23 -33.03 -20.04
N PHE A 249 -34.04 -32.78 -21.08
CA PHE A 249 -34.47 -33.82 -22.00
C PHE A 249 -33.28 -34.39 -22.78
N LEU A 250 -32.45 -33.54 -23.37
CA LEU A 250 -31.26 -33.98 -24.12
C LEU A 250 -30.24 -34.68 -23.24
N ALA A 251 -30.03 -34.21 -22.01
CA ALA A 251 -29.16 -34.89 -21.06
C ALA A 251 -29.60 -36.34 -20.83
N GLY A 252 -30.90 -36.61 -20.71
CA GLY A 252 -31.43 -37.97 -20.59
C GLY A 252 -31.25 -38.80 -21.87
N GLU A 253 -31.46 -38.20 -23.05
CA GLU A 253 -31.24 -38.90 -24.33
C GLU A 253 -29.76 -39.25 -24.55
N TYR A 254 -28.85 -38.44 -24.02
CA TYR A 254 -27.43 -38.52 -24.29
C TYR A 254 -26.65 -39.39 -23.30
N GLU A 255 -27.28 -39.84 -22.22
CA GLU A 255 -26.66 -40.57 -21.10
C GLU A 255 -25.77 -41.74 -21.55
N ASP A 256 -26.26 -42.59 -22.46
CA ASP A 256 -25.53 -43.74 -23.02
C ASP A 256 -25.08 -43.53 -24.48
N SER A 257 -25.16 -42.29 -24.98
CA SER A 257 -24.87 -42.02 -26.38
C SER A 257 -23.37 -42.10 -26.68
N THR A 258 -23.04 -42.77 -27.78
CA THR A 258 -21.67 -42.89 -28.32
C THR A 258 -21.39 -41.88 -29.44
N GLU A 259 -22.40 -41.09 -29.81
CA GLU A 259 -22.28 -40.07 -30.84
C GLU A 259 -21.50 -38.85 -30.33
N GLU A 260 -20.83 -38.18 -31.26
CA GLU A 260 -20.15 -36.91 -31.02
C GLU A 260 -21.01 -35.76 -31.52
N TYR A 261 -21.07 -34.70 -30.73
CA TYR A 261 -21.56 -33.40 -31.12
C TYR A 261 -20.36 -32.51 -31.47
N GLU A 262 -20.39 -31.90 -32.66
CA GLU A 262 -19.41 -30.88 -33.04
C GLU A 262 -20.02 -29.51 -32.75
N ALA A 263 -19.49 -28.84 -31.73
CA ALA A 263 -19.93 -27.51 -31.35
C ALA A 263 -19.54 -26.48 -32.42
N SER A 264 -20.14 -25.28 -32.37
CA SER A 264 -19.84 -24.17 -33.28
C SER A 264 -18.35 -23.82 -33.38
N ASP A 265 -17.59 -24.06 -32.31
CA ASP A 265 -16.14 -23.85 -32.24
C ASP A 265 -15.33 -25.00 -32.88
N GLY A 266 -15.98 -26.04 -33.40
CA GLY A 266 -15.37 -27.22 -34.03
C GLY A 266 -14.81 -28.24 -33.05
N LYS A 267 -14.94 -28.04 -31.73
CA LYS A 267 -14.61 -29.07 -30.75
C LYS A 267 -15.68 -30.15 -30.77
N LYS A 268 -15.23 -31.39 -30.57
CA LYS A 268 -16.10 -32.56 -30.51
C LYS A 268 -16.26 -33.01 -29.09
N PHE A 269 -17.51 -33.11 -28.66
CA PHE A 269 -17.90 -33.60 -27.35
C PHE A 269 -18.68 -34.90 -27.53
N LYS A 270 -18.37 -35.92 -26.74
CA LYS A 270 -19.27 -37.08 -26.68
C LYS A 270 -20.56 -36.63 -26.02
N LYS A 271 -21.69 -37.03 -26.60
CA LYS A 271 -23.00 -36.74 -26.03
C LYS A 271 -23.13 -37.27 -24.59
N SER A 272 -22.57 -38.44 -24.29
CA SER A 272 -22.48 -38.97 -22.92
C SER A 272 -21.69 -38.07 -21.96
N ASP A 273 -20.63 -37.42 -22.42
CA ASP A 273 -19.87 -36.46 -21.58
C ASP A 273 -20.68 -35.17 -21.33
N MET A 274 -21.46 -34.72 -22.30
CA MET A 274 -22.40 -33.59 -22.17
C MET A 274 -23.53 -33.89 -21.19
N SER A 275 -24.09 -35.10 -21.27
CA SER A 275 -25.07 -35.61 -20.29
C SER A 275 -24.47 -35.67 -18.89
N ALA A 276 -23.29 -36.27 -18.75
CA ALA A 276 -22.59 -36.37 -17.48
C ALA A 276 -22.28 -34.98 -16.88
N ALA A 277 -21.94 -34.00 -17.71
CA ALA A 277 -21.74 -32.61 -17.31
C ALA A 277 -23.01 -31.98 -16.73
N TYR A 278 -24.15 -32.15 -17.41
CA TYR A 278 -25.44 -31.66 -16.93
C TYR A 278 -25.81 -32.28 -15.59
N THR A 279 -25.75 -33.61 -15.49
CA THR A 279 -26.08 -34.36 -14.27
C THR A 279 -25.18 -33.94 -13.11
N ALA A 280 -23.87 -33.85 -13.33
CA ALA A 280 -22.93 -33.42 -12.29
C ALA A 280 -23.23 -32.00 -11.76
N ILE A 281 -23.51 -31.04 -12.65
CA ILE A 281 -23.84 -29.67 -12.25
C ILE A 281 -25.20 -29.62 -11.52
N SER A 282 -26.20 -30.36 -12.02
CA SER A 282 -27.53 -30.45 -11.39
C SER A 282 -27.46 -31.06 -9.98
N ASP A 283 -26.72 -32.15 -9.81
CA ASP A 283 -26.53 -32.82 -8.51
C ASP A 283 -25.79 -31.94 -7.51
N ALA A 284 -24.74 -31.25 -7.97
CA ALA A 284 -24.01 -30.30 -7.14
C ALA A 284 -24.91 -29.11 -6.74
N GLN A 285 -25.77 -28.63 -7.63
CA GLN A 285 -26.71 -27.55 -7.34
C GLN A 285 -27.74 -27.99 -6.29
N SER A 286 -28.32 -29.20 -6.45
CA SER A 286 -29.23 -29.76 -5.45
C SER A 286 -28.57 -29.92 -4.08
N THR A 287 -27.30 -30.35 -4.06
CA THR A 287 -26.51 -30.47 -2.81
C THR A 287 -26.36 -29.11 -2.13
N PHE A 288 -26.04 -28.05 -2.87
CA PHE A 288 -25.97 -26.68 -2.35
C PHE A 288 -27.32 -26.20 -1.82
N ASP A 289 -28.41 -26.37 -2.58
CA ASP A 289 -29.74 -25.92 -2.19
C ASP A 289 -30.21 -26.60 -0.88
N ASN A 290 -29.92 -27.89 -0.74
CA ASN A 290 -30.19 -28.65 0.49
C ASN A 290 -29.35 -28.13 1.67
N ALA A 291 -28.06 -27.86 1.47
CA ALA A 291 -27.19 -27.33 2.51
C ALA A 291 -27.58 -25.91 2.94
N ALA A 292 -27.98 -25.05 1.99
CA ALA A 292 -28.48 -23.70 2.25
C ALA A 292 -29.80 -23.73 3.06
N SER A 293 -30.69 -24.68 2.73
CA SER A 293 -31.94 -24.90 3.48
C SER A 293 -31.67 -25.39 4.91
N ALA A 294 -30.70 -26.29 5.09
CA ALA A 294 -30.28 -26.78 6.41
C ALA A 294 -29.66 -25.67 7.27
N TYR A 295 -28.79 -24.84 6.69
CA TYR A 295 -28.23 -23.67 7.37
C TYR A 295 -29.33 -22.69 7.82
N SER A 296 -30.27 -22.37 6.94
CA SER A 296 -31.41 -21.50 7.26
C SER A 296 -32.26 -22.05 8.41
N SER A 297 -32.49 -23.37 8.41
CA SER A 297 -33.25 -24.06 9.46
C SER A 297 -32.50 -24.06 10.80
N ALA A 298 -31.20 -24.32 10.80
CA ALA A 298 -30.36 -24.28 12.00
C ALA A 298 -30.31 -22.88 12.61
N LEU A 299 -30.22 -21.85 11.76
CA LEU A 299 -30.20 -20.45 12.17
C LEU A 299 -31.52 -20.05 12.87
N ASN A 300 -32.67 -20.44 12.32
CA ASN A 300 -33.99 -20.19 12.92
C ASN A 300 -34.13 -20.89 14.28
N HIS A 301 -33.73 -22.16 14.39
CA HIS A 301 -33.75 -22.89 15.66
C HIS A 301 -32.86 -22.25 16.73
N TYR A 302 -31.68 -21.76 16.35
CA TYR A 302 -30.80 -21.05 17.27
C TYR A 302 -31.45 -19.76 17.81
N TYR A 303 -32.07 -18.95 16.94
CA TYR A 303 -32.75 -17.73 17.38
C TYR A 303 -33.93 -17.99 18.31
N ASP A 304 -34.73 -19.01 18.01
CA ASP A 304 -35.87 -19.44 18.84
C ASP A 304 -35.43 -19.94 20.22
N SER A 305 -34.22 -20.50 20.32
CA SER A 305 -33.68 -21.08 21.57
C SER A 305 -33.09 -20.08 22.57
N LEU A 306 -32.83 -18.83 22.16
CA LEU A 306 -32.22 -17.81 23.03
C LEU A 306 -33.29 -17.03 23.84
N SER A 307 -32.97 -16.60 25.08
CA SER A 307 -33.87 -15.79 25.94
C SER A 307 -34.44 -14.53 25.24
N PRO A 308 -35.72 -14.15 25.47
CA PRO A 308 -36.35 -12.97 24.84
C PRO A 308 -35.66 -11.63 25.14
N ASP A 309 -34.96 -11.48 26.26
CA ASP A 309 -34.32 -10.21 26.67
C ASP A 309 -33.10 -9.82 25.80
N ASN A 310 -32.47 -10.78 25.11
CA ASN A 310 -31.29 -10.56 24.27
C ASN A 310 -31.63 -10.18 22.82
N SER A 311 -32.88 -9.82 22.52
CA SER A 311 -33.38 -9.50 21.16
C SER A 311 -32.46 -8.55 20.36
N SER A 312 -31.90 -7.53 21.01
CA SER A 312 -30.99 -6.57 20.36
C SER A 312 -29.63 -7.17 19.97
N LEU A 313 -29.09 -8.11 20.75
CA LEU A 313 -27.84 -8.82 20.46
C LEU A 313 -28.06 -9.90 19.40
N LYS A 314 -29.19 -10.62 19.46
CA LYS A 314 -29.59 -11.56 18.41
C LYS A 314 -29.62 -10.87 17.05
N LYS A 315 -30.27 -9.70 16.98
CA LYS A 315 -30.36 -8.89 15.75
C LYS A 315 -28.97 -8.52 15.21
N LYS A 316 -28.05 -8.11 16.09
CA LYS A 316 -26.66 -7.77 15.70
C LYS A 316 -25.89 -8.98 15.16
N VAL A 317 -26.10 -10.18 15.71
CA VAL A 317 -25.51 -11.41 15.16
C VAL A 317 -26.08 -11.72 13.78
N THR A 318 -27.40 -11.59 13.60
CA THR A 318 -28.04 -11.78 12.28
C THR A 318 -27.51 -10.80 11.24
N GLU A 319 -27.44 -9.52 11.59
CA GLU A 319 -26.93 -8.46 10.72
C GLU A 319 -25.45 -8.68 10.38
N ALA A 320 -24.60 -8.99 11.37
CA ALA A 320 -23.18 -9.25 11.15
C ALA A 320 -22.95 -10.51 10.30
N LYS A 321 -23.78 -11.54 10.48
CA LYS A 321 -23.74 -12.76 9.67
C LYS A 321 -24.13 -12.50 8.22
N ALA A 322 -25.20 -11.75 7.99
CA ALA A 322 -25.62 -11.36 6.64
C ALA A 322 -24.53 -10.55 5.91
N VAL A 323 -23.84 -9.66 6.63
CA VAL A 323 -22.70 -8.90 6.08
C VAL A 323 -21.51 -9.81 5.76
N MET A 324 -21.19 -10.77 6.64
CA MET A 324 -20.14 -11.75 6.38
C MET A 324 -20.45 -12.65 5.19
N ASP A 325 -21.70 -13.13 5.08
CA ASP A 325 -22.14 -13.96 3.95
C ASP A 325 -22.06 -13.16 2.64
N ALA A 326 -22.56 -11.92 2.61
CA ALA A 326 -22.43 -11.07 1.43
C ALA A 326 -20.96 -10.79 1.05
N ALA A 327 -20.07 -10.64 2.04
CA ALA A 327 -18.65 -10.46 1.80
C ALA A 327 -17.98 -11.74 1.26
N GLN A 328 -18.41 -12.92 1.73
CA GLN A 328 -17.97 -14.22 1.23
C GLN A 328 -18.41 -14.41 -0.22
N ASP A 329 -19.69 -14.19 -0.51
CA ASP A 329 -20.26 -14.31 -1.86
C ASP A 329 -19.53 -13.37 -2.85
N THR A 330 -19.20 -12.14 -2.41
CA THR A 330 -18.42 -11.18 -3.23
C THR A 330 -16.99 -11.67 -3.49
N TYR A 331 -16.32 -12.21 -2.47
CA TYR A 331 -14.96 -12.74 -2.62
C TYR A 331 -14.92 -13.96 -3.56
N ASP A 332 -15.91 -14.85 -3.44
CA ASP A 332 -16.00 -16.04 -4.29
C ASP A 332 -16.35 -15.67 -5.75
N ASP A 333 -17.26 -14.72 -5.99
CA ASP A 333 -17.57 -14.20 -7.33
C ASP A 333 -16.34 -13.59 -8.00
N LEU A 334 -15.59 -12.74 -7.29
CA LEU A 334 -14.37 -12.13 -7.83
C LEU A 334 -13.28 -13.16 -8.08
N THR A 335 -13.15 -14.17 -7.22
CA THR A 335 -12.17 -15.26 -7.41
C THR A 335 -12.54 -16.13 -8.62
N ALA A 336 -13.83 -16.42 -8.82
CA ALA A 336 -14.32 -17.14 -9.98
C ALA A 336 -14.10 -16.32 -11.27
N LYS A 337 -14.47 -15.04 -11.28
CA LYS A 337 -14.21 -14.11 -12.40
C LYS A 337 -12.73 -14.00 -12.71
N LYS A 338 -11.87 -13.89 -11.70
CA LYS A 338 -10.41 -13.87 -11.87
C LYS A 338 -9.90 -15.13 -12.57
N THR A 339 -10.43 -16.29 -12.20
CA THR A 339 -10.09 -17.56 -12.85
C THR A 339 -10.52 -17.58 -14.32
N ILE A 340 -11.73 -17.11 -14.62
CA ILE A 340 -12.24 -16.97 -15.99
C ILE A 340 -11.37 -15.99 -16.79
N TYR A 341 -11.02 -14.85 -16.19
CA TYR A 341 -10.18 -13.83 -16.80
C TYR A 341 -8.81 -14.36 -17.23
N GLU A 342 -8.10 -15.06 -16.34
CA GLU A 342 -6.79 -15.64 -16.67
C GLU A 342 -6.91 -16.75 -17.73
N THR A 343 -7.95 -17.58 -17.66
CA THR A 343 -8.22 -18.61 -18.68
C THR A 343 -8.52 -17.99 -20.05
N ALA A 344 -9.31 -16.92 -20.09
CA ALA A 344 -9.63 -16.20 -21.30
C ALA A 344 -8.39 -15.48 -21.86
N LYS A 345 -7.53 -14.94 -21.00
CA LYS A 345 -6.23 -14.36 -21.39
C LYS A 345 -5.33 -15.38 -22.06
N ASP A 346 -5.21 -16.60 -21.52
CA ASP A 346 -4.46 -17.69 -22.14
C ASP A 346 -5.07 -18.12 -23.48
N SER A 347 -6.41 -18.14 -23.56
CA SER A 347 -7.13 -18.43 -24.81
C SER A 347 -6.91 -17.36 -25.87
N VAL A 348 -6.87 -16.08 -25.50
CA VAL A 348 -6.54 -14.97 -26.41
C VAL A 348 -5.16 -15.17 -27.03
N VAL A 349 -4.14 -15.49 -26.22
CA VAL A 349 -2.78 -15.76 -26.72
C VAL A 349 -2.79 -16.95 -27.67
N THR A 350 -3.48 -18.03 -27.29
CA THR A 350 -3.60 -19.25 -28.12
C THR A 350 -4.22 -18.95 -29.48
N TYR A 351 -5.37 -18.26 -29.52
CA TYR A 351 -6.05 -17.93 -30.76
C TYR A 351 -5.31 -16.86 -31.58
N GLN A 352 -4.55 -15.97 -30.96
CA GLN A 352 -3.63 -15.07 -31.67
C GLN A 352 -2.55 -15.85 -32.42
N ASP A 353 -1.92 -16.84 -31.77
CA ASP A 353 -0.89 -17.68 -32.39
C ASP A 353 -1.45 -18.56 -33.51
N GLU A 354 -2.67 -19.11 -33.33
CA GLU A 354 -3.39 -19.85 -34.37
C GLU A 354 -3.71 -18.96 -35.58
N LEU A 355 -4.23 -17.75 -35.34
CA LEU A 355 -4.57 -16.80 -36.40
C LEU A 355 -3.32 -16.36 -37.16
N GLN A 356 -2.23 -16.10 -36.45
CA GLN A 356 -0.93 -15.77 -37.05
C GLN A 356 -0.41 -16.94 -37.91
N SER A 357 -0.50 -18.16 -37.41
CA SER A 357 -0.07 -19.36 -38.14
C SER A 357 -0.90 -19.60 -39.40
N ALA A 358 -2.21 -19.38 -39.33
CA ALA A 358 -3.11 -19.47 -40.47
C ALA A 358 -2.76 -18.42 -41.55
N ILE A 359 -2.52 -17.16 -41.15
CA ILE A 359 -2.11 -16.07 -42.05
C ILE A 359 -0.75 -16.37 -42.71
N LYS A 360 0.23 -16.85 -41.92
CA LYS A 360 1.58 -17.20 -42.41
C LYS A 360 1.55 -18.35 -43.43
N THR A 361 0.73 -19.37 -43.20
CA THR A 361 0.60 -20.53 -44.10
C THR A 361 0.08 -20.12 -45.47
N LEU A 362 -0.77 -19.10 -45.52
CA LEU A 362 -1.31 -18.54 -46.77
C LEU A 362 -0.34 -17.60 -47.49
N LYS A 363 0.89 -17.43 -46.99
CA LYS A 363 1.93 -16.55 -47.56
C LYS A 363 1.44 -15.12 -47.80
N LEU A 364 0.50 -14.65 -47.00
CA LEU A 364 0.22 -13.23 -46.86
C LEU A 364 1.43 -12.64 -46.13
N ASP A 365 2.46 -12.24 -46.87
CA ASP A 365 3.70 -11.67 -46.34
C ASP A 365 3.40 -10.38 -45.58
N ASN A 366 3.03 -10.49 -44.31
CA ASN A 366 2.69 -9.35 -43.49
C ASN A 366 3.90 -8.95 -42.63
N LEU A 367 4.90 -8.38 -43.28
CA LEU A 367 6.12 -7.84 -42.67
C LEU A 367 5.81 -6.87 -41.50
N GLY A 368 4.65 -6.20 -41.56
CA GLY A 368 4.12 -5.37 -40.48
C GLY A 368 3.85 -6.15 -39.19
N LEU A 369 3.16 -7.29 -39.26
CA LEU A 369 2.87 -8.14 -38.09
C LEU A 369 4.16 -8.67 -37.45
N GLN A 370 5.13 -9.09 -38.25
CA GLN A 370 6.45 -9.54 -37.74
C GLN A 370 7.25 -8.42 -37.07
N LYS A 371 7.05 -7.18 -37.50
CA LYS A 371 7.69 -6.01 -36.85
C LYS A 371 7.02 -5.74 -35.50
N MET A 372 5.69 -5.72 -35.45
CA MET A 372 4.92 -5.52 -34.21
C MET A 372 5.25 -6.60 -33.17
N GLN A 373 5.35 -7.87 -33.57
CA GLN A 373 5.72 -8.96 -32.66
C GLN A 373 7.11 -8.75 -32.04
N ARG A 374 8.10 -8.33 -32.83
CA ARG A 374 9.43 -7.99 -32.30
C ARG A 374 9.39 -6.83 -31.31
N GLN A 375 8.57 -5.82 -31.57
CA GLN A 375 8.39 -4.71 -30.64
C GLN A 375 7.74 -5.17 -29.32
N ILE A 376 6.76 -6.07 -29.39
CA ILE A 376 6.14 -6.70 -28.21
C ILE A 376 7.17 -7.51 -27.43
N SER A 377 8.00 -8.34 -28.08
CA SER A 377 9.05 -9.11 -27.40
C SER A 377 10.05 -8.20 -26.67
N GLN A 378 10.49 -7.12 -27.32
CA GLN A 378 11.39 -6.14 -26.70
C GLN A 378 10.75 -5.42 -25.51
N ALA A 379 9.48 -5.04 -25.63
CA ALA A 379 8.74 -4.42 -24.54
C ALA A 379 8.50 -5.40 -23.37
N ALA A 380 8.23 -6.68 -23.65
CA ALA A 380 8.07 -7.71 -22.63
C ALA A 380 9.38 -7.98 -21.88
N GLU A 381 10.51 -8.00 -22.58
CA GLU A 381 11.84 -8.13 -21.98
C GLU A 381 12.14 -6.93 -21.08
N LYS A 382 11.82 -5.70 -21.51
CA LYS A 382 11.89 -4.48 -20.71
C LYS A 382 11.04 -4.57 -19.43
N VAL A 383 9.80 -5.05 -19.54
CA VAL A 383 8.92 -5.25 -18.38
C VAL A 383 9.51 -6.28 -17.42
N ASN A 384 10.09 -7.37 -17.94
CA ASN A 384 10.72 -8.39 -17.11
C ASN A 384 11.95 -7.84 -16.37
N GLU A 385 12.82 -7.09 -17.06
CA GLU A 385 13.97 -6.39 -16.46
C GLU A 385 13.52 -5.46 -15.32
N LEU A 386 12.45 -4.69 -15.52
CA LEU A 386 11.92 -3.75 -14.53
C LEU A 386 11.15 -4.44 -13.39
N SER A 387 10.56 -5.62 -13.63
CA SER A 387 9.84 -6.41 -12.63
C SER A 387 10.75 -7.18 -11.65
N GLY A 388 12.04 -7.31 -11.99
CA GLY A 388 13.03 -7.99 -11.15
C GLY A 388 13.36 -7.26 -9.85
N GLY A 389 13.01 -5.97 -9.73
CA GLY A 389 13.09 -5.24 -8.48
C GLY A 389 11.95 -5.66 -7.54
N ALA A 390 12.22 -6.51 -6.56
CA ALA A 390 11.28 -6.73 -5.47
C ALA A 390 11.27 -5.52 -4.53
N GLY A 391 10.12 -5.21 -3.91
CA GLY A 391 10.01 -4.25 -2.83
C GLY A 391 11.08 -4.52 -1.77
N GLY A 392 11.99 -3.57 -1.59
CA GLY A 392 13.21 -3.75 -0.81
C GLY A 392 13.17 -2.97 0.51
N SER A 393 13.79 -3.54 1.53
CA SER A 393 14.25 -2.79 2.68
C SER A 393 15.60 -2.16 2.34
N ILE A 394 15.72 -0.84 2.47
CA ILE A 394 16.98 -0.13 2.26
C ILE A 394 17.71 -0.07 3.60
N TYR A 395 18.94 -0.59 3.61
CA TYR A 395 19.81 -0.62 4.79
C TYR A 395 20.95 0.38 4.66
N SER A 396 21.49 0.84 5.79
CA SER A 396 22.70 1.66 5.80
C SER A 396 23.89 0.85 5.34
N GLN A 397 24.74 1.40 4.48
CA GLN A 397 26.00 0.77 4.09
C GLN A 397 27.19 1.23 4.96
N VAL A 398 26.96 2.23 5.81
CA VAL A 398 28.00 2.89 6.61
C VAL A 398 27.54 3.12 8.04
N ASP A 399 28.50 3.15 8.96
CA ASP A 399 28.28 3.62 10.32
C ASP A 399 28.25 5.16 10.33
N GLY A 400 27.24 5.77 10.95
CA GLY A 400 27.17 7.23 10.99
C GLY A 400 25.93 7.81 11.65
N VAL A 401 25.75 9.12 11.49
CA VAL A 401 24.60 9.87 12.03
C VAL A 401 23.75 10.39 10.88
N VAL A 402 22.45 10.15 10.92
CA VAL A 402 21.52 10.62 9.88
C VAL A 402 21.43 12.14 9.91
N LYS A 403 21.92 12.82 8.86
CA LYS A 403 21.97 14.28 8.75
C LYS A 403 20.67 14.86 8.21
N SER A 404 20.11 14.24 7.18
CA SER A 404 18.82 14.62 6.62
C SER A 404 18.08 13.42 6.05
N ILE A 405 16.75 13.51 6.06
CA ILE A 405 15.85 12.56 5.42
C ILE A 405 15.03 13.36 4.40
N GLY A 406 15.20 13.06 3.12
CA GLY A 406 14.56 13.77 2.00
C GLY A 406 13.22 13.17 1.58
N VAL A 407 12.83 12.02 2.14
CA VAL A 407 11.59 11.31 1.78
C VAL A 407 10.67 11.14 2.99
N THR A 408 9.36 11.14 2.75
CA THR A 408 8.32 10.94 3.78
C THR A 408 7.50 9.70 3.43
N ALA A 409 7.01 8.98 4.44
CA ALA A 409 6.10 7.85 4.22
C ALA A 409 4.88 8.29 3.40
N GLY A 410 4.55 7.53 2.37
CA GLY A 410 3.49 7.83 1.40
C GLY A 410 3.95 8.49 0.10
N ASN A 411 5.17 9.05 0.03
CA ASN A 411 5.73 9.65 -1.18
C ASN A 411 6.51 8.63 -2.02
N THR A 412 6.57 8.84 -3.34
CA THR A 412 7.41 8.06 -4.28
C THR A 412 8.87 8.51 -4.21
N THR A 413 9.80 7.57 -4.24
CA THR A 413 11.25 7.82 -4.31
C THR A 413 11.65 8.28 -5.71
N ASP A 414 12.68 9.11 -5.80
CA ASP A 414 13.31 9.51 -7.05
C ASP A 414 14.73 8.92 -7.09
N PRO A 415 15.06 8.02 -8.03
CA PRO A 415 16.41 7.45 -8.16
C PRO A 415 17.52 8.50 -8.33
N SER A 416 17.19 9.68 -8.84
CA SER A 416 18.14 10.77 -9.03
C SER A 416 18.39 11.59 -7.75
N ALA A 417 17.51 11.50 -6.75
CA ALA A 417 17.59 12.27 -5.51
C ALA A 417 17.96 11.39 -4.29
N PRO A 418 18.80 11.89 -3.36
CA PRO A 418 19.12 11.16 -2.14
C PRO A 418 17.92 11.09 -1.19
N MET A 419 17.58 9.89 -0.75
CA MET A 419 16.54 9.62 0.25
C MET A 419 16.95 10.01 1.66
N ALA A 420 18.22 9.78 2.00
CA ALA A 420 18.84 10.26 3.24
C ALA A 420 20.31 10.58 2.99
N THR A 421 20.84 11.47 3.83
CA THR A 421 22.28 11.71 3.93
C THR A 421 22.77 11.27 5.29
N ILE A 422 23.83 10.46 5.32
CA ILE A 422 24.45 9.96 6.55
C ILE A 422 25.83 10.60 6.66
N GLU A 423 26.08 11.22 7.80
CA GLU A 423 27.37 11.77 8.15
C GLU A 423 28.25 10.66 8.75
N VAL A 424 29.43 10.42 8.18
CA VAL A 424 30.34 9.34 8.59
C VAL A 424 31.46 9.92 9.48
N PRO A 425 31.43 9.72 10.82
CA PRO A 425 32.38 10.35 11.75
C PRO A 425 33.82 9.86 11.58
N ASP A 426 33.98 8.59 11.20
CA ASP A 426 35.27 7.92 11.11
C ASP A 426 36.16 8.42 9.95
N ARG A 427 35.62 9.27 9.08
CA ARG A 427 36.35 9.87 7.96
C ARG A 427 36.84 11.30 8.21
N GLY A 428 36.70 11.77 9.46
CA GLY A 428 37.30 13.01 9.94
C GLY A 428 36.43 14.26 9.71
N TYR A 429 36.70 15.27 10.52
CA TYR A 429 36.02 16.56 10.49
C TYR A 429 36.93 17.64 9.89
N SER A 430 36.36 18.49 9.05
CA SER A 430 37.03 19.70 8.58
C SER A 430 36.61 20.87 9.47
N VAL A 431 37.59 21.69 9.87
CA VAL A 431 37.33 22.88 10.70
C VAL A 431 37.73 24.10 9.89
N SER A 432 36.75 24.95 9.58
CA SER A 432 37.00 26.25 8.98
C SER A 432 36.99 27.30 10.09
N LEU A 433 38.15 27.86 10.41
CA LEU A 433 38.25 28.96 11.37
C LEU A 433 38.27 30.29 10.62
N THR A 434 37.33 31.18 10.99
CA THR A 434 37.40 32.59 10.65
C THR A 434 37.93 33.34 11.86
N VAL A 435 39.02 34.09 11.65
CA VAL A 435 39.74 34.82 12.70
C VAL A 435 39.22 36.24 12.83
#